data_AF-A0AAW8AQE3-F1
#
_entry.id   AF-A0AAW8AQE3-F1
#
_cell.length_a   1.000
_cell.length_b   1.000
_cell.length_c   1.000
_cell.angle_alpha   90.00
_cell.angle_beta   90.00
_cell.angle_gamma   90.00
#
_symmetry.space_group_name_H-M   'P 1'
#
loop_
_entity.id
_entity.type
_entity.pdbx_description
1 polymer ?
#
loop_
_entity_poly.entity_id
_entity_poly.type
_entity_poly.pdbx_seq_one_letter_code
_entity_poly.pdbx_strand_id
1 'polypeptide(L)'
;AEREGARVFNKPGALREHPEKLAILEFPEFIAPTLVTRDPAEIRAFHAEHRDIILKPLDGMGGMGIVRVKDDGLNLGAIIETLNRDG
;
A
#
# COMPACT_ATOMS: atom_id res chain seq x y z
N ALA A 1 -24.79 2.17 -16.32
CA ALA A 1 -24.77 0.72 -16.01
C ALA A 1 -25.76 0.33 -14.89
N GLU A 2 -25.41 0.37 -13.59
CA GLU A 2 -26.36 -0.03 -12.51
C GLU A 2 -27.62 0.84 -12.49
N ARG A 3 -27.46 2.16 -12.56
CA ARG A 3 -28.56 3.13 -12.67
C ARG A 3 -29.41 2.97 -13.94
N GLU A 4 -28.91 2.24 -14.93
CA GLU A 4 -29.58 1.95 -16.19
C GLU A 4 -30.14 0.50 -16.22
N GLY A 5 -30.16 -0.20 -15.08
CA GLY A 5 -30.77 -1.53 -14.95
C GLY A 5 -29.83 -2.71 -15.16
N ALA A 6 -28.53 -2.48 -15.38
CA ALA A 6 -27.55 -3.57 -15.47
C ALA A 6 -27.36 -4.24 -14.11
N ARG A 7 -27.33 -5.58 -14.08
CA ARG A 7 -27.00 -6.34 -12.87
C ARG A 7 -25.50 -6.23 -12.58
N VAL A 8 -25.14 -5.48 -11.56
CA VAL A 8 -23.76 -5.29 -11.11
C VAL A 8 -23.48 -6.21 -9.92
N PHE A 9 -22.33 -6.88 -9.95
CA PHE A 9 -21.86 -7.72 -8.85
C PHE A 9 -20.75 -6.98 -8.12
N ASN A 10 -20.93 -6.83 -6.80
CA ASN A 10 -20.34 -5.83 -5.90
C ASN A 10 -20.96 -4.43 -6.02
N LYS A 11 -21.34 -3.85 -4.87
CA LYS A 11 -21.90 -2.49 -4.83
C LYS A 11 -20.83 -1.47 -5.25
N PRO A 12 -21.10 -0.57 -6.21
CA PRO A 12 -20.12 0.44 -6.65
C PRO A 12 -19.63 1.39 -5.53
N GLY A 13 -20.43 1.60 -4.48
CA GLY A 13 -20.01 2.32 -3.27
C GLY A 13 -18.91 1.57 -2.52
N ALA A 14 -19.14 0.29 -2.24
CA ALA A 14 -18.18 -0.55 -1.51
C ALA A 14 -16.82 -0.64 -2.21
N LEU A 15 -16.79 -0.71 -3.54
CA LEU A 15 -15.52 -0.71 -4.29
C LEU A 15 -14.72 0.59 -4.16
N ARG A 16 -15.40 1.72 -3.94
CA ARG A 16 -14.74 3.03 -3.72
C ARG A 16 -14.31 3.22 -2.27
N GLU A 17 -15.13 2.73 -1.34
CA GLU A 17 -14.93 2.91 0.09
C GLU A 17 -13.90 1.93 0.66
N HIS A 18 -13.74 0.75 0.05
CA HIS A 18 -12.81 -0.29 0.51
C HIS A 18 -11.75 -0.61 -0.56
N PRO A 19 -10.80 0.32 -0.84
CA PRO A 19 -9.70 0.02 -1.74
C PRO A 19 -8.82 -1.08 -1.15
N GLU A 20 -8.45 -2.04 -1.98
CA GLU A 20 -7.92 -3.35 -1.55
C GLU A 20 -6.79 -3.28 -0.52
N LYS A 21 -5.86 -2.33 -0.68
CA LYS A 21 -4.69 -2.21 0.21
C LYS A 21 -4.98 -1.46 1.51
N LEU A 22 -6.03 -0.62 1.57
CA LEU A 22 -6.38 0.15 2.78
C LEU A 22 -7.48 -0.53 3.58
N ALA A 23 -8.38 -1.29 2.94
CA ALA A 23 -9.46 -2.00 3.62
C ALA A 23 -8.95 -2.95 4.72
N ILE A 24 -7.73 -3.48 4.57
CA ILE A 24 -7.11 -4.34 5.59
C ILE A 24 -6.82 -3.60 6.91
N LEU A 25 -6.72 -2.27 6.88
CA LEU A 25 -6.48 -1.45 8.08
C LEU A 25 -7.71 -1.40 8.99
N GLU A 26 -8.88 -1.80 8.51
CA GLU A 26 -10.08 -2.00 9.33
C GLU A 26 -9.96 -3.23 10.25
N PHE A 27 -8.96 -4.09 10.03
CA PHE A 27 -8.74 -5.35 10.74
C PHE A 27 -7.27 -5.51 11.21
N PRO A 28 -6.76 -4.56 12.02
CA PRO A 28 -5.34 -4.49 12.38
C PRO A 28 -4.84 -5.73 13.14
N GLU A 29 -5.71 -6.44 13.85
CA GLU A 29 -5.36 -7.66 14.60
C GLU A 29 -4.99 -8.85 13.71
N PHE A 30 -5.31 -8.81 12.42
CA PHE A 30 -5.07 -9.90 11.47
C PHE A 30 -3.99 -9.60 10.44
N ILE A 31 -3.29 -8.47 10.56
CA ILE A 31 -2.25 -8.05 9.61
C ILE A 31 -0.90 -7.83 10.30
N ALA A 32 0.17 -7.83 9.49
CA ALA A 32 1.47 -7.35 9.95
C ALA A 32 1.41 -5.84 10.23
N PRO A 33 2.32 -5.30 11.08
CA PRO A 33 2.49 -3.85 11.22
C PRO A 33 2.54 -3.19 9.85
N THR A 34 1.66 -2.22 9.63
CA THR A 34 1.46 -1.59 8.33
C THR A 34 1.39 -0.09 8.51
N LEU A 35 2.27 0.62 7.80
CA LEU A 35 2.32 2.07 7.73
C LEU A 35 1.87 2.51 6.33
N VAL A 36 0.95 3.48 6.27
CA VAL A 36 0.59 4.18 5.03
C VAL A 36 1.02 5.62 5.19
N THR A 37 2.04 6.03 4.44
CA THR A 37 2.59 7.37 4.53
C THR A 37 3.22 7.79 3.20
N ARG A 38 3.34 9.10 3.02
CA ARG A 38 4.17 9.73 2.00
C ARG A 38 5.45 10.34 2.58
N ASP A 39 5.63 10.33 3.91
CA ASP A 39 6.79 10.91 4.57
C ASP A 39 7.99 9.95 4.53
N PRO A 40 9.08 10.31 3.83
CA PRO A 40 10.30 9.50 3.80
C PRO A 40 10.91 9.23 5.17
N ALA A 41 10.74 10.14 6.14
CA ALA A 41 11.29 9.98 7.48
C ALA A 41 10.56 8.86 8.24
N GLU A 42 9.24 8.79 8.13
CA GLU A 42 8.44 7.73 8.73
C GLU A 42 8.76 6.36 8.10
N ILE A 43 8.97 6.30 6.78
CA ILE A 43 9.39 5.06 6.10
C ILE A 43 10.75 4.57 6.61
N ARG A 44 11.71 5.49 6.78
CA ARG A 44 13.04 5.16 7.33
C ARG A 44 12.96 4.69 8.78
N ALA A 45 12.12 5.33 9.59
CA ALA A 45 11.88 4.90 10.97
C ALA A 45 11.26 3.50 11.03
N PHE A 46 10.27 3.23 10.19
CA PHE A 46 9.62 1.93 10.07
C PHE A 46 10.59 0.83 9.61
N HIS A 47 11.47 1.13 8.65
CA HIS A 47 12.56 0.21 8.26
C HIS A 47 13.54 -0.04 9.40
N ALA A 48 13.95 1.00 10.13
CA ALA A 48 14.88 0.86 11.26
C ALA A 48 14.30 -0.02 12.38
N GLU A 49 12.99 0.07 12.63
CA GLU A 49 12.29 -0.74 13.61
C GLU A 49 12.16 -2.21 13.16
N HIS A 50 11.66 -2.45 11.94
CA HIS A 50 11.27 -3.79 11.50
C HIS A 50 12.34 -4.54 10.68
N ARG A 51 13.34 -3.83 10.14
CA ARG A 51 14.52 -4.30 9.40
C ARG A 51 14.28 -5.03 8.09
N ASP A 52 13.15 -5.72 7.93
CA ASP A 52 12.76 -6.43 6.71
C ASP A 52 11.33 -6.04 6.37
N ILE A 53 11.17 -5.14 5.40
CA ILE A 53 9.89 -4.52 5.09
C ILE A 53 9.53 -4.70 3.62
N ILE A 54 8.23 -4.66 3.35
CA ILE A 54 7.69 -4.56 1.99
C ILE A 54 7.20 -3.12 1.77
N LEU A 55 7.79 -2.46 0.78
CA LEU A 55 7.28 -1.21 0.24
C LEU A 55 6.42 -1.52 -0.98
N LYS A 56 5.23 -0.92 -1.05
CA LYS A 56 4.27 -1.12 -2.15
C LYS A 56 3.48 0.18 -2.38
N PRO A 57 3.24 0.59 -3.64
CA PRO A 57 2.36 1.70 -3.94
C PRO A 57 0.89 1.36 -3.61
N LEU A 58 0.08 2.38 -3.33
CA LEU A 58 -1.35 2.19 -3.04
C LEU A 58 -2.14 1.83 -4.29
N ASP A 59 -1.79 2.43 -5.41
CA ASP A 59 -2.27 2.09 -6.74
C ASP A 59 -1.45 0.93 -7.36
N GLY A 60 -1.83 0.50 -8.56
CA GLY A 60 -1.20 -0.62 -9.25
C GLY A 60 -1.71 -2.02 -8.87
N MET A 61 -1.49 -2.96 -9.78
CA MET A 61 -1.93 -4.35 -9.72
C MET A 61 -0.81 -5.28 -10.22
N GLY A 62 -0.93 -6.59 -9.97
CA GLY A 62 0.01 -7.60 -10.51
C GLY A 62 1.44 -7.53 -9.94
N GLY A 63 1.62 -6.94 -8.76
CA GLY A 63 2.92 -6.87 -8.09
C GLY A 63 3.84 -5.75 -8.58
N MET A 64 3.37 -4.88 -9.47
CA MET A 64 4.13 -3.70 -9.89
C MET A 64 4.46 -2.81 -8.69
N GLY A 65 5.73 -2.41 -8.58
CA GLY A 65 6.19 -1.53 -7.50
C GLY A 65 6.34 -2.19 -6.12
N ILE A 66 6.18 -3.51 -6.00
CA ILE A 66 6.44 -4.21 -4.74
C ILE A 66 7.94 -4.46 -4.59
N VAL A 67 8.53 -3.91 -3.53
CA VAL A 67 9.96 -4.05 -3.23
C VAL A 67 10.14 -4.53 -1.80
N ARG A 68 10.97 -5.57 -1.61
CA ARG A 68 11.45 -6.00 -0.30
C ARG A 68 12.75 -5.28 0.02
N VAL A 69 12.82 -4.63 1.17
CA VAL A 69 14.04 -4.01 1.69
C VAL A 69 14.46 -4.76 2.94
N LYS A 70 15.64 -5.37 2.89
CA LYS A 70 16.23 -6.12 4.00
C LYS A 70 17.01 -5.18 4.94
N ASP A 71 17.64 -5.75 5.96
CA ASP A 71 18.31 -5.00 7.03
C ASP A 71 19.43 -4.07 6.52
N ASP A 72 20.09 -4.45 5.44
CA ASP A 72 21.11 -3.67 4.74
C ASP A 72 20.59 -2.35 4.15
N GLY A 73 19.27 -2.18 4.04
CA GLY A 73 18.64 -0.98 3.51
C GLY A 73 19.03 -0.69 2.05
N LEU A 74 19.47 -1.70 1.30
CA LEU A 74 20.01 -1.49 -0.04
C LEU A 74 18.97 -0.78 -0.93
N ASN A 75 19.37 0.37 -1.48
CA ASN A 75 18.56 1.25 -2.33
C ASN A 75 17.32 1.88 -1.65
N LEU A 76 17.17 1.85 -0.32
CA LEU A 76 15.99 2.37 0.37
C LEU A 76 15.64 3.81 -0.05
N GLY A 77 16.62 4.71 -0.15
CA GLY A 77 16.40 6.09 -0.60
C GLY A 77 15.81 6.19 -2.00
N ALA A 78 16.41 5.48 -2.98
CA ALA A 78 15.95 5.49 -4.36
C ALA A 78 14.57 4.83 -4.53
N ILE A 79 14.27 3.80 -3.73
CA ILE A 79 12.95 3.16 -3.70
C ILE A 79 11.89 4.14 -3.19
N ILE A 80 12.15 4.84 -2.08
CA ILE A 80 11.24 5.86 -1.54
C ILE A 80 10.96 6.94 -2.58
N GLU A 81 12.00 7.48 -3.23
CA GLU A 81 11.85 8.50 -4.28
C GLU A 81 11.03 8.00 -5.49
N THR A 82 11.23 6.74 -5.87
CA THR A 82 10.50 6.14 -6.99
C THR A 82 9.03 5.95 -6.66
N LEU A 83 8.72 5.47 -5.45
CA LEU A 83 7.34 5.19 -5.03
C LEU A 83 6.54 6.45 -4.70
N ASN A 84 7.21 7.52 -4.26
CA ASN A 84 6.56 8.81 -3.94
C ASN A 84 6.38 9.72 -5.16
N ARG A 85 6.81 9.33 -6.36
CA ARG A 85 6.83 10.22 -7.54
C ARG A 85 5.46 10.77 -7.90
N ASP A 86 4.41 9.97 -7.70
CA ASP A 86 3.05 10.29 -8.13
C ASP A 86 2.10 10.66 -6.97
N GLY A 87 2.60 10.77 -5.72
CA GLY A 87 1.84 11.22 -4.55
C GLY A 87 2.12 10.45 -3.26
#